data_AF-A0A429AL83-F1
#
_entry.id   AF-A0A429AL83-F1
#
_cell.length_a   1.000
_cell.length_b   1.000
_cell.length_c   1.000
_cell.angle_alpha   90.00
_cell.angle_beta   90.00
_cell.angle_gamma   90.00
#
_symmetry.space_group_name_H-M   'P 1'
#
loop_
_entity.id
_entity.type
_entity.pdbx_description
1 polymer ?
#
loop_
_entity_poly.entity_id
_entity_poly.type
_entity_poly.pdbx_seq_one_letter_code
_entity_poly.pdbx_strand_id
1 'polypeptide(L)'
;MLALFSALGMVLTFLQTGVSDALGSAHFLLTSSLLLVRRSRPLLVAGAVMVLDVAGIAAGLVTSPTLPEAIAFYSLIRYSSGRPTLFMAVAGIAAYGTVMEFTGPGYGQFLAGGFVVAVPVGVGALVKARAELNERGRREAADAAVQAERRRIARELHDVVAHHITVINALVGGARATLAPEQEVPREALESAQQTARQAMSEMRRLLHVLRADGNDGPDAATGVGADRLPALIGEARSAGLPAGLTVTGEPVPLPSAVDHAVYRIVQEALTNTRKHAAGARASVRLAYEPEAVEVEVLDDGVPQPGGAPGFGLGGMAERVALCGGQLSTGPRPGGGFRVHARIPLEAS
;
A
#
# COMPACT_ATOMS: atom_id res chain seq x y z
N MET A 1 -27.12 30.47 3.96
CA MET A 1 -27.78 29.18 4.22
C MET A 1 -28.41 29.11 5.61
N LEU A 2 -27.67 29.34 6.72
CA LEU A 2 -28.21 29.39 8.10
C LEU A 2 -29.41 30.34 8.29
N ALA A 3 -29.33 31.57 7.77
CA ALA A 3 -30.44 32.53 7.81
C ALA A 3 -31.69 32.05 7.05
N LEU A 4 -31.50 31.26 5.98
CA LEU A 4 -32.59 30.74 5.15
C LEU A 4 -33.32 29.59 5.84
N PHE A 5 -32.59 28.70 6.52
CA PHE A 5 -33.18 27.62 7.35
C PHE A 5 -33.82 28.17 8.62
N SER A 6 -33.24 29.21 9.23
CA SER A 6 -33.85 29.90 10.37
C SER A 6 -35.14 30.60 9.98
N ALA A 7 -35.19 31.23 8.79
CA ALA A 7 -36.40 31.85 8.27
C ALA A 7 -37.47 30.82 7.87
N LEU A 8 -37.08 29.71 7.24
CA LEU A 8 -38.02 28.65 6.86
C LEU A 8 -38.59 27.90 8.07
N GLY A 9 -37.75 27.63 9.08
CA GLY A 9 -38.19 27.05 10.35
C GLY A 9 -39.11 27.99 11.11
N MET A 10 -38.79 29.29 11.18
CA MET A 10 -39.66 30.31 11.75
C MET A 10 -41.02 30.38 11.04
N VAL A 11 -41.05 30.30 9.70
CA VAL A 11 -42.29 30.29 8.90
C VAL A 11 -43.10 29.02 9.13
N LEU A 12 -42.47 27.84 9.22
CA LEU A 12 -43.16 26.58 9.49
C LEU A 12 -43.74 26.54 10.91
N THR A 13 -43.00 26.99 11.92
CA THR A 13 -43.51 27.10 13.29
C THR A 13 -44.64 28.12 13.36
N PHE A 14 -44.48 29.28 12.73
CA PHE A 14 -45.51 30.33 12.65
C PHE A 14 -46.79 29.87 11.94
N LEU A 15 -46.67 29.02 10.91
CA LEU A 15 -47.81 28.42 10.20
C LEU A 15 -48.49 27.29 10.98
N GLN A 16 -47.77 26.57 11.85
CA GLN A 16 -48.33 25.48 12.66
C GLN A 16 -48.97 25.96 13.97
N THR A 17 -48.47 27.04 14.60
CA THR A 17 -48.91 27.47 15.94
C THR A 17 -49.87 28.67 15.93
N GLY A 18 -50.08 29.32 14.79
CA GLY A 18 -50.75 30.61 14.74
C GLY A 18 -49.96 31.73 15.41
N VAL A 19 -50.45 32.97 15.28
CA VAL A 19 -49.78 34.23 15.65
C VAL A 19 -49.56 34.41 17.17
N SER A 20 -50.01 33.48 18.03
CA SER A 20 -50.19 33.72 19.47
C SER A 20 -49.09 33.22 20.41
N ASP A 21 -48.02 32.56 19.96
CA ASP A 21 -46.99 32.04 20.90
C ASP A 21 -45.60 32.67 20.70
N ALA A 22 -45.44 33.87 21.28
CA ALA A 22 -44.17 34.59 21.32
C ALA A 22 -43.06 33.79 22.04
N LEU A 23 -43.42 32.91 22.97
CA LEU A 23 -42.47 32.11 23.74
C LEU A 23 -41.89 30.97 22.89
N GLY A 24 -42.72 30.28 22.09
CA GLY A 24 -42.24 29.27 21.14
C GLY A 24 -41.30 29.86 20.07
N SER A 25 -41.60 31.08 19.60
CA SER A 25 -40.73 31.80 18.66
C SER A 25 -39.39 32.20 19.31
N ALA A 26 -39.42 32.67 20.56
CA ALA A 26 -38.21 33.01 21.30
C ALA A 26 -37.34 31.78 21.57
N HIS A 27 -37.94 30.64 21.91
CA HIS A 27 -37.25 29.36 22.06
C HIS A 27 -36.52 28.93 20.79
N PHE A 28 -37.19 29.03 19.63
CA PHE A 28 -36.59 28.70 18.35
C PHE A 28 -35.40 29.61 18.00
N LEU A 29 -35.53 30.92 18.24
CA LEU A 29 -34.44 31.88 18.00
C LEU A 29 -33.25 31.61 18.94
N LEU A 30 -33.51 31.31 20.21
CA LEU A 30 -32.48 31.01 21.19
C LEU A 30 -31.70 29.75 20.79
N THR A 31 -32.38 28.64 20.54
CA THR A 31 -31.74 27.38 20.13
C THR A 31 -31.01 27.51 18.80
N SER A 32 -31.55 28.28 17.85
CA SER A 32 -30.87 28.61 16.59
C SER A 32 -29.60 29.43 16.80
N SER A 33 -29.59 30.38 17.73
CA SER A 33 -28.42 31.21 18.02
C SER A 33 -27.24 30.40 18.57
N LEU A 34 -27.51 29.36 19.36
CA LEU A 34 -26.49 28.44 19.89
C LEU A 34 -25.73 27.71 18.77
N LEU A 35 -26.39 27.47 17.63
CA LEU A 35 -25.78 26.79 16.49
C LEU A 35 -24.62 27.57 15.86
N LEU A 36 -24.48 28.87 16.12
CA LEU A 36 -23.35 29.67 15.64
C LEU A 36 -22.01 29.12 16.14
N VAL A 37 -22.00 28.51 17.33
CA VAL A 37 -20.80 27.98 17.99
C VAL A 37 -20.67 26.46 17.84
N ARG A 38 -21.54 25.81 17.03
CA ARG A 38 -21.63 24.34 16.90
C ARG A 38 -20.36 23.67 16.38
N ARG A 39 -19.51 24.41 15.66
CA ARG A 39 -18.26 23.89 15.09
C ARG A 39 -17.12 23.88 16.11
N SER A 40 -17.06 24.86 17.00
CA SER A 40 -15.99 24.97 18.00
C SER A 40 -16.37 24.33 19.33
N ARG A 41 -17.66 24.28 19.68
CA ARG A 41 -18.15 23.65 20.93
C ARG A 41 -19.35 22.71 20.70
N PRO A 42 -19.21 21.65 19.88
CA PRO A 42 -20.31 20.76 19.49
C PRO A 42 -21.02 20.09 20.69
N LEU A 43 -20.28 19.64 21.70
CA LEU A 43 -20.85 18.99 22.89
C LEU A 43 -21.72 19.94 23.71
N LEU A 44 -21.24 21.18 23.95
CA LEU A 44 -22.01 22.17 24.70
C LEU A 44 -23.26 22.60 23.95
N VAL A 45 -23.15 22.79 22.63
CA VAL A 45 -24.30 23.19 21.81
C VAL A 45 -25.35 22.07 21.77
N ALA A 46 -24.96 20.82 21.56
CA ALA A 46 -25.90 19.70 21.59
C ALA A 46 -26.57 19.54 22.96
N GLY A 47 -25.81 19.65 24.06
CA GLY A 47 -26.38 19.59 25.41
C GLY A 47 -27.32 20.75 25.72
N ALA A 48 -26.93 21.99 25.38
CA ALA A 48 -27.75 23.17 25.64
C ALA A 48 -29.05 23.16 24.81
N VAL A 49 -28.96 22.80 23.52
CA VAL A 49 -30.15 22.64 22.67
C VAL A 49 -31.04 21.54 23.20
N MET A 50 -30.49 20.36 23.54
CA MET A 50 -31.25 19.25 24.14
C MET A 50 -31.99 19.67 25.41
N VAL A 51 -31.32 20.33 26.35
CA VAL A 51 -31.93 20.75 27.62
C VAL A 51 -33.05 21.76 27.37
N LEU A 52 -32.81 22.75 26.51
CA LEU A 52 -33.82 23.77 26.19
C LEU A 52 -35.03 23.14 25.49
N ASP A 53 -34.82 22.28 24.49
CA ASP A 53 -35.91 21.69 23.70
C ASP A 53 -36.74 20.73 24.56
N VAL A 54 -36.10 19.86 25.36
CA VAL A 54 -36.78 18.96 26.29
C VAL A 54 -37.60 19.75 27.31
N ALA A 55 -37.05 20.83 27.86
CA ALA A 55 -37.79 21.71 28.78
C ALA A 55 -38.95 22.43 28.08
N GLY A 56 -38.73 22.90 26.84
CA GLY A 56 -39.76 23.56 26.03
C GLY A 56 -40.92 22.62 25.69
N ILE A 57 -40.61 21.37 25.38
CA ILE A 57 -41.60 20.30 25.15
C ILE A 57 -42.39 20.00 26.43
N ALA A 58 -41.69 19.78 27.55
CA ALA A 58 -42.33 19.50 28.83
C ALA A 58 -43.23 20.66 29.31
N ALA A 59 -42.87 21.90 28.99
CA ALA A 59 -43.66 23.10 29.30
C ALA A 59 -44.78 23.39 28.29
N GLY A 60 -44.89 22.62 27.20
CA GLY A 60 -45.86 22.85 26.13
C GLY A 60 -45.57 24.06 25.23
N LEU A 61 -44.36 24.63 25.30
CA LEU A 61 -43.90 25.73 24.43
C LEU A 61 -43.63 25.27 23.00
N VAL A 62 -43.30 23.99 22.83
CA VAL A 62 -43.10 23.34 21.53
C VAL A 62 -43.66 21.93 21.61
N THR A 63 -44.29 21.46 20.54
CA THR A 63 -44.95 20.14 20.53
C THR A 63 -44.06 19.02 20.00
N SER A 64 -42.93 19.35 19.37
CA SER A 64 -42.03 18.37 18.75
C SER A 64 -40.58 18.89 18.70
N PRO A 65 -39.59 17.99 18.54
CA PRO A 65 -38.19 18.40 18.38
C PRO A 65 -38.02 19.34 17.19
N THR A 66 -37.18 20.36 17.36
CA THR A 66 -37.05 21.45 16.38
C THR A 66 -35.89 21.25 15.41
N LEU A 67 -35.90 21.93 14.25
CA LEU A 67 -34.77 21.88 13.30
C LEU A 67 -33.39 22.17 13.95
N PRO A 68 -33.26 23.09 14.93
CA PRO A 68 -32.02 23.29 15.66
C PRO A 68 -31.48 22.05 16.37
N GLU A 69 -32.34 21.19 16.93
CA GLU A 69 -31.96 19.91 17.53
C GLU A 69 -31.28 19.01 16.50
N ALA A 70 -31.94 18.76 15.37
CA ALA A 70 -31.41 17.89 14.33
C ALA A 70 -30.05 18.40 13.82
N ILE A 71 -29.92 19.71 13.65
CA ILE A 71 -28.66 20.34 13.22
C ILE A 71 -27.59 20.22 14.32
N ALA A 72 -27.95 20.33 15.60
CA ALA A 72 -27.04 20.22 16.72
C ALA A 72 -26.49 18.79 16.85
N PHE A 73 -27.34 17.76 16.79
CA PHE A 73 -26.92 16.35 16.88
C PHE A 73 -26.18 15.85 15.62
N TYR A 74 -26.56 16.32 14.43
CA TYR A 74 -25.75 16.14 13.23
C TYR A 74 -24.34 16.75 13.41
N SER A 75 -24.28 17.99 13.90
CA SER A 75 -23.02 18.71 14.09
C SER A 75 -22.15 18.09 15.19
N LEU A 76 -22.79 17.55 16.24
CA LEU A 76 -22.15 16.80 17.31
C LEU A 76 -21.30 15.68 16.73
N ILE A 77 -21.91 14.80 15.93
CA ILE A 77 -21.19 13.68 15.31
C ILE A 77 -20.17 14.17 14.28
N ARG A 78 -20.51 15.20 13.50
CA ARG A 78 -19.65 15.71 12.42
C ARG A 78 -18.34 16.32 12.91
N TYR A 79 -18.35 16.99 14.07
CA TYR A 79 -17.23 17.79 14.56
C TYR A 79 -16.62 17.29 15.88
N SER A 80 -17.18 16.26 16.51
CA SER A 80 -16.58 15.64 17.70
C SER A 80 -16.36 14.14 17.53
N SER A 81 -15.57 13.56 18.43
CA SER A 81 -15.26 12.13 18.46
C SER A 81 -15.04 11.67 19.90
N GLY A 82 -15.10 10.35 20.10
CA GLY A 82 -14.80 9.71 21.37
C GLY A 82 -16.03 9.42 22.23
N ARG A 83 -15.77 8.93 23.45
CA ARG A 83 -16.81 8.50 24.39
C ARG A 83 -17.82 9.60 24.75
N PRO A 84 -17.42 10.88 24.99
CA PRO A 84 -18.38 11.94 25.31
C PRO A 84 -19.40 12.20 24.20
N THR A 85 -19.00 12.10 22.93
CA THR A 85 -19.89 12.23 21.76
C THR A 85 -20.94 11.14 21.74
N LEU A 86 -20.53 9.89 22.00
CA LEU A 86 -21.44 8.75 22.07
C LEU A 86 -22.41 8.90 23.26
N PHE A 87 -21.89 9.24 24.45
CA PHE A 87 -22.72 9.47 25.62
C PHE A 87 -23.76 10.57 25.37
N MET A 88 -23.37 11.69 24.76
CA MET A 88 -24.31 12.76 24.43
C MET A 88 -25.35 12.33 23.39
N ALA A 89 -24.98 11.57 22.36
CA ALA A 89 -25.93 11.06 21.39
C ALA A 89 -26.96 10.11 22.02
N VAL A 90 -26.50 9.19 22.87
CA VAL A 90 -27.38 8.27 23.62
C VAL A 90 -28.26 9.02 24.62
N ALA A 91 -27.69 9.99 25.34
CA ALA A 91 -28.44 10.85 26.26
C ALA A 91 -29.52 11.66 25.53
N GLY A 92 -29.22 12.17 24.33
CA GLY A 92 -30.19 12.81 23.45
C GLY A 92 -31.35 11.88 23.10
N ILE A 93 -31.04 10.71 22.53
CA ILE A 93 -32.07 9.72 22.17
C ILE A 93 -32.95 9.37 23.37
N ALA A 94 -32.35 9.13 24.54
CA ALA A 94 -33.08 8.83 25.76
C ALA A 94 -33.93 10.01 26.23
N ALA A 95 -33.38 11.22 26.28
CA ALA A 95 -34.09 12.41 26.77
C ALA A 95 -35.30 12.76 25.88
N TYR A 96 -35.11 12.77 24.55
CA TYR A 96 -36.19 13.06 23.61
C TYR A 96 -37.22 11.93 23.53
N GLY A 97 -36.79 10.67 23.61
CA GLY A 97 -37.72 9.55 23.73
C GLY A 97 -38.56 9.65 25.01
N THR A 98 -37.92 9.89 26.15
CA THR A 98 -38.62 9.99 27.44
C THR A 98 -39.59 11.15 27.47
N VAL A 99 -39.20 12.36 27.04
CA VAL A 99 -40.11 13.51 27.08
C VAL A 99 -41.34 13.28 26.19
N MET A 100 -41.15 12.71 24.99
CA MET A 100 -42.24 12.39 24.08
C MET A 100 -43.18 11.31 24.63
N GLU A 101 -42.68 10.31 25.35
CA GLU A 101 -43.53 9.30 25.99
C GLU A 101 -44.44 9.91 27.06
N PHE A 102 -43.97 10.91 27.80
CA PHE A 102 -44.75 11.53 28.90
C PHE A 102 -45.66 12.67 28.45
N THR A 103 -45.30 13.41 27.41
CA THR A 103 -46.10 14.55 26.91
C THR A 103 -46.97 14.21 25.72
N GLY A 104 -46.79 13.02 25.16
CA GLY A 104 -47.39 12.57 23.92
C GLY A 104 -48.86 12.13 24.02
N PRO A 105 -49.68 12.28 22.96
CA PRO A 105 -51.08 11.84 22.94
C PRO A 105 -51.30 10.31 22.88
N GLY A 106 -50.28 9.46 23.09
CA GLY A 106 -50.43 8.00 22.98
C GLY A 106 -49.19 7.21 23.40
N TYR A 107 -49.32 5.88 23.48
CA TYR A 107 -48.25 4.95 23.87
C TYR A 107 -47.22 4.72 22.75
N GLY A 108 -45.94 4.56 23.11
CA GLY A 108 -44.86 4.21 22.17
C GLY A 108 -44.20 5.39 21.47
N GLN A 109 -44.36 6.61 22.00
CA GLN A 109 -43.72 7.82 21.48
C GLN A 109 -42.23 7.91 21.82
N PHE A 110 -41.74 7.07 22.73
CA PHE A 110 -40.31 6.95 23.01
C PHE A 110 -39.50 6.63 21.75
N LEU A 111 -39.95 5.65 20.96
CA LEU A 111 -39.25 5.27 19.74
C LEU A 111 -39.31 6.39 18.70
N ALA A 112 -40.46 7.06 18.56
CA ALA A 112 -40.61 8.18 17.65
C ALA A 112 -39.69 9.35 18.04
N GLY A 113 -39.69 9.77 19.30
CA GLY A 113 -38.84 10.85 19.82
C GLY A 113 -37.35 10.52 19.72
N GLY A 114 -36.97 9.30 20.07
CA GLY A 114 -35.58 8.83 19.92
C GLY A 114 -35.13 8.77 18.46
N PHE A 115 -36.02 8.41 17.54
CA PHE A 115 -35.70 8.32 16.10
C PHE A 115 -35.37 9.68 15.49
N VAL A 116 -36.04 10.75 15.95
CA VAL A 116 -35.77 12.12 15.48
C VAL A 116 -34.33 12.55 15.76
N VAL A 117 -33.74 12.11 16.87
CA VAL A 117 -32.33 12.34 17.20
C VAL A 117 -31.41 11.35 16.49
N ALA A 118 -31.83 10.08 16.41
CA ALA A 118 -31.03 9.00 15.85
C ALA A 118 -30.72 9.22 14.35
N VAL A 119 -31.66 9.77 13.58
CA VAL A 119 -31.46 10.03 12.14
C VAL A 119 -30.35 11.05 11.88
N PRO A 120 -30.35 12.28 12.44
CA PRO A 120 -29.26 13.23 12.31
C PRO A 120 -27.91 12.72 12.80
N VAL A 121 -27.90 11.95 13.89
CA VAL A 121 -26.70 11.25 14.40
C VAL A 121 -26.15 10.29 13.35
N GLY A 122 -27.00 9.43 12.78
CA GLY A 122 -26.64 8.47 11.74
C GLY A 122 -26.16 9.15 10.46
N VAL A 123 -26.85 10.21 10.01
CA VAL A 123 -26.45 11.02 8.86
C VAL A 123 -25.10 11.69 9.12
N GLY A 124 -24.89 12.26 10.31
CA GLY A 124 -23.62 12.85 10.72
C GLY A 124 -22.47 11.83 10.68
N ALA A 125 -22.73 10.60 11.15
CA ALA A 125 -21.76 9.51 11.12
C ALA A 125 -21.44 9.08 9.68
N LEU A 126 -22.44 8.92 8.82
CA LEU A 126 -22.28 8.55 7.42
C LEU A 126 -21.49 9.62 6.65
N VAL A 127 -21.82 10.89 6.81
CA VAL A 127 -21.12 12.00 6.16
C VAL A 127 -19.66 12.08 6.64
N LYS A 128 -19.42 11.89 7.94
CA LYS A 128 -18.08 11.86 8.51
C LYS A 128 -17.26 10.70 7.95
N ALA A 129 -17.81 9.49 7.96
CA ALA A 129 -17.16 8.30 7.41
C ALA A 129 -16.84 8.47 5.92
N ARG A 130 -17.78 9.00 5.13
CA ARG A 130 -17.57 9.27 3.70
C ARG A 130 -16.48 10.32 3.45
N ALA A 131 -16.43 11.37 4.27
CA ALA A 131 -15.38 12.38 4.18
C ALA A 131 -13.99 11.79 4.50
N GLU A 132 -13.90 10.95 5.54
CA GLU A 132 -12.66 10.25 5.91
C GLU A 132 -12.21 9.27 4.82
N LEU A 133 -13.12 8.51 4.21
CA LEU A 133 -12.83 7.63 3.09
C LEU A 133 -12.34 8.39 1.86
N ASN A 134 -13.01 9.48 1.49
CA ASN A 134 -12.60 10.31 0.37
C ASN A 134 -11.21 10.94 0.59
N GLU A 135 -10.91 11.38 1.81
CA GLU A 135 -9.61 11.94 2.15
C GLU A 135 -8.51 10.89 2.08
N ARG A 136 -8.77 9.67 2.58
CA ARG A 136 -7.83 8.53 2.44
C ARG A 136 -7.60 8.19 0.97
N GLY A 137 -8.66 8.03 0.19
CA GLY A 137 -8.54 7.73 -1.25
C GLY A 137 -7.80 8.81 -2.04
N ARG A 138 -7.97 10.10 -1.68
CA ARG A 138 -7.20 11.20 -2.28
C ARG A 138 -5.71 11.12 -1.97
N ARG A 139 -5.34 10.75 -0.74
CA ARG A 139 -3.92 10.60 -0.35
C ARG A 139 -3.30 9.41 -1.07
N GLU A 140 -3.98 8.27 -1.06
CA GLU A 140 -3.53 7.06 -1.77
C GLU A 140 -3.37 7.31 -3.28
N ALA A 141 -4.33 8.01 -3.91
CA ALA A 141 -4.23 8.37 -5.31
C ALA A 141 -3.08 9.34 -5.61
N ALA A 142 -2.82 10.30 -4.72
CA ALA A 142 -1.69 11.23 -4.87
C ALA A 142 -0.35 10.50 -4.76
N ASP A 143 -0.20 9.60 -3.77
CA ASP A 143 1.01 8.80 -3.59
C ASP A 143 1.22 7.85 -4.78
N ALA A 144 0.17 7.20 -5.26
CA ALA A 144 0.21 6.35 -6.45
C ALA A 144 0.64 7.13 -7.70
N ALA A 145 0.13 8.35 -7.88
CA ALA A 145 0.51 9.22 -9.00
C ALA A 145 1.98 9.62 -8.94
N VAL A 146 2.51 9.98 -7.76
CA VAL A 146 3.94 10.29 -7.58
C VAL A 146 4.81 9.08 -7.91
N GLN A 147 4.43 7.87 -7.48
CA GLN A 147 5.19 6.66 -7.79
C GLN A 147 5.12 6.28 -9.26
N ALA A 148 3.98 6.46 -9.91
CA ALA A 148 3.84 6.26 -11.35
C ALA A 148 4.72 7.23 -12.15
N GLU A 149 4.79 8.49 -11.72
CA GLU A 149 5.65 9.51 -12.31
C GLU A 149 7.13 9.16 -12.17
N ARG A 150 7.58 8.79 -10.96
CA ARG A 150 8.96 8.33 -10.72
C ARG A 150 9.33 7.15 -11.61
N ARG A 151 8.42 6.18 -11.77
CA ARG A 151 8.61 5.03 -12.67
C ARG A 151 8.65 5.43 -14.15
N ARG A 152 7.91 6.46 -14.56
CA ARG A 152 7.98 7.00 -15.93
C ARG A 152 9.33 7.65 -16.18
N ILE A 153 9.74 8.57 -15.31
CA ILE A 153 11.03 9.28 -15.39
C ILE A 153 12.19 8.26 -15.42
N ALA A 154 12.17 7.26 -14.54
CA ALA A 154 13.20 6.22 -14.51
C ALA A 154 13.32 5.42 -15.83
N ARG A 155 12.19 5.15 -16.52
CA ARG A 155 12.19 4.48 -17.82
C ARG A 155 12.68 5.41 -18.93
N GLU A 156 12.19 6.63 -18.97
CA GLU A 156 12.60 7.61 -19.97
C GLU A 156 14.10 7.92 -19.88
N LEU A 157 14.62 8.09 -18.65
CA LEU A 157 16.05 8.22 -18.40
C LEU A 157 16.82 6.96 -18.83
N HIS A 158 16.29 5.76 -18.56
CA HIS A 158 16.93 4.52 -19.01
C HIS A 158 17.04 4.47 -20.53
N ASP A 159 15.96 4.76 -21.25
CA ASP A 159 15.90 4.66 -22.70
C ASP A 159 16.82 5.70 -23.35
N VAL A 160 16.76 6.94 -22.89
CA VAL A 160 17.61 8.03 -23.39
C VAL A 160 19.09 7.73 -23.11
N VAL A 161 19.46 7.39 -21.87
CA VAL A 161 20.87 7.16 -21.53
C VAL A 161 21.42 5.90 -22.20
N ALA A 162 20.65 4.81 -22.24
CA ALA A 162 21.07 3.57 -22.92
C ALA A 162 21.30 3.80 -24.41
N HIS A 163 20.43 4.59 -25.07
CA HIS A 163 20.59 4.94 -26.47
C HIS A 163 21.88 5.75 -26.71
N HIS A 164 22.11 6.83 -25.94
CA HIS A 164 23.31 7.66 -26.10
C HIS A 164 24.59 6.88 -25.86
N ILE A 165 24.63 5.99 -24.86
CA ILE A 165 25.83 5.18 -24.59
C ILE A 165 26.06 4.13 -25.69
N THR A 166 25.00 3.62 -26.31
CA THR A 166 25.12 2.74 -27.49
C THR A 166 25.77 3.49 -28.66
N VAL A 167 25.33 4.73 -28.92
CA VAL A 167 25.92 5.58 -29.97
C VAL A 167 27.37 5.93 -29.66
N ILE A 168 27.70 6.33 -28.42
CA ILE A 168 29.09 6.61 -28.00
C ILE A 168 29.96 5.37 -28.21
N ASN A 169 29.51 4.18 -27.81
CA ASN A 169 30.25 2.95 -28.03
C ASN A 169 30.48 2.64 -29.51
N ALA A 170 29.51 2.93 -30.37
CA ALA A 170 29.64 2.76 -31.82
C ALA A 170 30.64 3.76 -32.42
N LEU A 171 30.58 5.04 -32.02
CA LEU A 171 31.51 6.09 -32.48
C LEU A 171 32.94 5.82 -32.02
N VAL A 172 33.14 5.46 -30.75
CA VAL A 172 34.45 5.09 -30.20
C VAL A 172 34.99 3.84 -30.89
N GLY A 173 34.14 2.83 -31.12
CA GLY A 173 34.52 1.62 -31.87
C GLY A 173 34.93 1.94 -33.31
N GLY A 174 34.18 2.80 -34.00
CA GLY A 174 34.50 3.27 -35.36
C GLY A 174 35.82 4.04 -35.42
N ALA A 175 36.03 4.99 -34.50
CA ALA A 175 37.27 5.77 -34.41
C ALA A 175 38.50 4.86 -34.20
N ARG A 176 38.37 3.83 -33.36
CA ARG A 176 39.43 2.82 -33.16
C ARG A 176 39.75 2.01 -34.40
N ALA A 177 38.75 1.72 -35.25
CA ALA A 177 38.93 0.95 -36.47
C ALA A 177 39.68 1.72 -37.57
N THR A 178 39.68 3.06 -37.49
CA THR A 178 40.36 3.95 -38.45
C THR A 178 41.78 4.36 -38.05
N LEU A 179 42.23 4.08 -36.83
CA LEU A 179 43.59 4.40 -36.37
C LEU A 179 44.64 3.44 -36.97
N ALA A 180 45.80 3.98 -37.36
CA ALA A 180 46.93 3.20 -37.86
C ALA A 180 47.60 2.37 -36.74
N PRO A 181 48.26 1.24 -37.04
CA PRO A 181 48.85 0.36 -36.04
C PRO A 181 49.89 1.02 -35.13
N GLU A 182 50.57 2.07 -35.62
CA GLU A 182 51.60 2.78 -34.84
C GLU A 182 51.04 3.73 -33.77
N GLN A 183 49.72 3.98 -33.77
CA GLN A 183 49.06 4.94 -32.86
C GLN A 183 48.54 4.26 -31.58
N GLU A 184 49.44 3.66 -30.79
CA GLU A 184 49.07 2.92 -29.56
C GLU A 184 48.40 3.81 -28.50
N VAL A 185 48.95 5.00 -28.19
CA VAL A 185 48.44 5.89 -27.13
C VAL A 185 47.00 6.38 -27.40
N PRO A 186 46.63 6.85 -28.61
CA PRO A 186 45.23 7.16 -28.94
C PRO A 186 44.29 5.94 -28.84
N ARG A 187 44.80 4.73 -29.10
CA ARG A 187 44.03 3.49 -29.08
C ARG A 187 43.68 3.06 -27.64
N GLU A 188 44.65 3.11 -26.74
CA GLU A 188 44.44 2.85 -25.30
C GLU A 188 43.48 3.86 -24.66
N ALA A 189 43.59 5.15 -25.03
CA ALA A 189 42.69 6.19 -24.53
C ALA A 189 41.23 5.94 -24.93
N LEU A 190 40.99 5.50 -26.18
CA LEU A 190 39.65 5.14 -26.67
C LEU A 190 39.11 3.84 -26.01
N GLU A 191 39.97 2.87 -25.72
CA GLU A 191 39.58 1.68 -24.94
C GLU A 191 39.13 2.03 -23.52
N SER A 192 39.93 2.85 -22.83
CA SER A 192 39.61 3.32 -21.49
C SER A 192 38.28 4.10 -21.45
N ALA A 193 38.02 4.95 -22.45
CA ALA A 193 36.74 5.65 -22.60
C ALA A 193 35.56 4.67 -22.81
N GLN A 194 35.74 3.64 -23.63
CA GLN A 194 34.71 2.61 -23.87
C GLN A 194 34.40 1.79 -22.62
N GLN A 195 35.43 1.48 -21.83
CA GLN A 195 35.32 0.73 -20.59
C GLN A 195 34.61 1.56 -19.51
N THR A 196 34.94 2.85 -19.40
CA THR A 196 34.28 3.82 -18.51
C THR A 196 32.80 3.96 -18.84
N ALA A 197 32.44 4.07 -20.12
CA ALA A 197 31.03 4.15 -20.56
C ALA A 197 30.24 2.88 -20.21
N ARG A 198 30.85 1.69 -20.35
CA ARG A 198 30.24 0.41 -19.96
C ARG A 198 30.05 0.30 -18.45
N GLN A 199 31.00 0.79 -17.66
CA GLN A 199 30.93 0.79 -16.21
C GLN A 199 29.82 1.73 -15.70
N ALA A 200 29.75 2.96 -16.22
CA ALA A 200 28.68 3.91 -15.90
C ALA A 200 27.27 3.34 -16.21
N MET A 201 27.11 2.59 -17.31
CA MET A 201 25.85 1.88 -17.63
C MET A 201 25.50 0.75 -16.64
N SER A 202 26.51 0.10 -16.06
CA SER A 202 26.29 -0.92 -15.03
C SER A 202 25.83 -0.27 -13.73
N GLU A 203 26.48 0.80 -13.31
CA GLU A 203 26.17 1.53 -12.09
C GLU A 203 24.78 2.20 -12.16
N MET A 204 24.42 2.80 -13.29
CA MET A 204 23.08 3.36 -13.50
C MET A 204 21.99 2.28 -13.44
N ARG A 205 22.20 1.11 -14.08
CA ARG A 205 21.25 -0.02 -14.00
C ARG A 205 21.07 -0.53 -12.57
N ARG A 206 22.13 -0.52 -11.76
CA ARG A 206 22.05 -0.87 -10.33
C ARG A 206 21.20 0.12 -9.54
N LEU A 207 21.42 1.42 -9.71
CA LEU A 207 20.64 2.46 -9.02
C LEU A 207 19.14 2.41 -9.40
N LEU A 208 18.84 2.14 -10.67
CA LEU A 208 17.45 1.98 -11.13
C LEU A 208 16.80 0.69 -10.60
N HIS A 209 17.56 -0.37 -10.35
CA HIS A 209 17.01 -1.59 -9.78
C HIS A 209 16.63 -1.40 -8.31
N VAL A 210 17.44 -0.66 -7.54
CA VAL A 210 17.15 -0.30 -6.14
C VAL A 210 15.89 0.57 -6.05
N LEU A 211 15.74 1.56 -6.94
CA LEU A 211 14.53 2.41 -6.99
C LEU A 211 13.25 1.67 -7.44
N ARG A 212 13.38 0.48 -8.04
CA ARG A 212 12.24 -0.38 -8.41
C ARG A 212 11.88 -1.39 -7.32
N ALA A 213 12.81 -1.74 -6.44
CA ALA A 213 12.57 -2.68 -5.33
C ALA A 213 11.63 -2.09 -4.25
N ASP A 214 11.59 -0.77 -4.09
CA ASP A 214 10.70 -0.09 -3.14
C ASP A 214 9.25 0.10 -3.66
N GLY A 215 8.96 -0.32 -4.90
CA GLY A 215 7.64 -0.25 -5.50
C GLY A 215 7.08 -1.65 -5.72
N ASN A 216 6.02 -1.99 -5.00
CA ASN A 216 5.37 -3.29 -4.94
C ASN A 216 4.68 -3.74 -6.25
N ASP A 217 5.40 -3.73 -7.37
CA ASP A 217 5.00 -4.28 -8.67
C ASP A 217 6.27 -4.59 -9.49
N GLY A 218 6.76 -5.82 -9.40
CA GLY A 218 7.74 -6.35 -10.36
C GLY A 218 7.01 -7.12 -11.47
N PRO A 219 6.85 -6.56 -12.69
CA PRO A 219 6.26 -7.29 -13.81
C PRO A 219 7.25 -8.27 -14.47
N ASP A 220 8.06 -8.97 -13.69
CA ASP A 220 8.89 -10.09 -14.21
C ASP A 220 8.23 -11.46 -13.99
N ALA A 221 7.14 -11.53 -13.19
CA ALA A 221 6.26 -12.70 -13.14
C ALA A 221 5.59 -13.00 -14.50
N ALA A 222 5.65 -12.07 -15.46
CA ALA A 222 5.09 -12.21 -16.80
C ALA A 222 6.01 -12.94 -17.80
N THR A 223 7.24 -13.32 -17.43
CA THR A 223 8.14 -14.02 -18.38
C THR A 223 7.87 -15.52 -18.51
N GLY A 224 7.00 -16.11 -17.68
CA GLY A 224 6.61 -17.52 -17.81
C GLY A 224 7.76 -18.52 -17.71
N VAL A 225 8.90 -18.10 -17.14
CA VAL A 225 10.08 -18.94 -16.98
C VAL A 225 10.02 -19.59 -15.60
N GLY A 226 9.79 -20.91 -15.58
CA GLY A 226 9.63 -21.71 -14.37
C GLY A 226 10.76 -22.72 -14.16
N ALA A 227 10.54 -23.62 -13.21
CA ALA A 227 11.41 -24.74 -12.91
C ALA A 227 11.56 -25.70 -14.10
N ASP A 228 10.60 -25.71 -15.03
CA ASP A 228 10.65 -26.46 -16.29
C ASP A 228 11.85 -26.08 -17.19
N ARG A 229 12.38 -24.85 -17.02
CA ARG A 229 13.52 -24.33 -17.78
C ARG A 229 14.87 -24.60 -17.12
N LEU A 230 14.91 -25.22 -15.94
CA LEU A 230 16.17 -25.58 -15.26
C LEU A 230 17.10 -26.45 -16.10
N PRO A 231 16.63 -27.47 -16.87
CA PRO A 231 17.52 -28.25 -17.72
C PRO A 231 18.25 -27.40 -18.77
N ALA A 232 17.56 -26.41 -19.36
CA ALA A 232 18.16 -25.48 -20.31
C ALA A 232 19.19 -24.56 -19.63
N LEU A 233 18.85 -24.01 -18.46
CA LEU A 233 19.74 -23.16 -17.66
C LEU A 233 21.04 -23.89 -17.26
N ILE A 234 20.95 -25.18 -16.93
CA ILE A 234 22.11 -26.03 -16.64
C ILE A 234 22.96 -26.26 -17.89
N GLY A 235 22.31 -26.43 -19.06
CA GLY A 235 22.99 -26.47 -20.35
C GLY A 235 23.76 -25.19 -20.66
N GLU A 236 23.15 -24.02 -20.40
CA GLU A 236 23.81 -22.71 -20.56
C GLU A 236 25.01 -22.56 -19.63
N ALA A 237 24.89 -22.98 -18.37
CA ALA A 237 26.00 -22.96 -17.41
C ALA A 237 27.18 -23.82 -17.89
N ARG A 238 26.91 -25.03 -18.41
CA ARG A 238 27.93 -25.90 -19.00
C ARG A 238 28.62 -25.27 -20.20
N SER A 239 27.85 -24.71 -21.12
CA SER A 239 28.37 -24.01 -22.31
C SER A 239 29.23 -22.80 -21.93
N ALA A 240 28.95 -22.19 -20.77
CA ALA A 240 29.73 -21.09 -20.22
C ALA A 240 30.93 -21.54 -19.35
N GLY A 241 31.28 -22.82 -19.37
CA GLY A 241 32.47 -23.35 -18.69
C GLY A 241 32.28 -23.76 -17.23
N LEU A 242 31.04 -23.82 -16.72
CA LEU A 242 30.73 -24.33 -15.37
C LEU A 242 30.17 -25.76 -15.48
N PRO A 243 30.92 -26.81 -15.08
CA PRO A 243 30.37 -28.16 -14.98
C PRO A 243 29.21 -28.20 -13.98
N ALA A 244 27.97 -28.29 -14.46
CA ALA A 244 26.77 -28.25 -13.63
C ALA A 244 25.92 -29.52 -13.81
N GLY A 245 25.34 -30.06 -12.73
CA GLY A 245 24.38 -31.18 -12.77
C GLY A 245 23.02 -30.78 -12.20
N LEU A 246 21.94 -31.41 -12.67
CA LEU A 246 20.59 -31.29 -12.11
C LEU A 246 20.10 -32.67 -11.68
N THR A 247 19.62 -32.78 -10.45
CA THR A 247 18.94 -33.95 -9.91
C THR A 247 17.54 -33.54 -9.46
N VAL A 248 16.52 -34.24 -9.93
CA VAL A 248 15.14 -34.02 -9.50
C VAL A 248 14.69 -35.23 -8.68
N THR A 249 14.15 -34.99 -7.49
CA THR A 249 13.66 -36.03 -6.57
C THR A 249 12.21 -35.77 -6.17
N GLY A 250 11.44 -36.83 -5.94
CA GLY A 250 9.99 -36.73 -5.69
C GLY A 250 9.16 -36.76 -6.97
N GLU A 251 7.84 -36.70 -6.83
CA GLU A 251 6.92 -36.62 -7.96
C GLU A 251 6.71 -35.16 -8.36
N PRO A 252 7.02 -34.74 -9.61
CA PRO A 252 6.84 -33.36 -10.04
C PRO A 252 5.38 -32.93 -9.99
N VAL A 253 5.10 -31.86 -9.25
CA VAL A 253 3.77 -31.25 -9.16
C VAL A 253 3.78 -29.85 -9.78
N PRO A 254 2.64 -29.38 -10.34
CA PRO A 254 2.51 -27.99 -10.78
C PRO A 254 2.75 -27.02 -9.62
N LEU A 255 3.74 -26.14 -9.76
CA LEU A 255 4.08 -25.15 -8.74
C LEU A 255 3.22 -23.89 -8.91
N PRO A 256 2.84 -23.21 -7.82
CA PRO A 256 2.31 -21.85 -7.91
C PRO A 256 3.28 -20.94 -8.67
N SER A 257 2.77 -20.07 -9.55
CA SER A 257 3.62 -19.26 -10.45
C SER A 257 4.73 -18.46 -9.74
N ALA A 258 4.43 -17.92 -8.55
CA ALA A 258 5.43 -17.20 -7.74
C ALA A 258 6.55 -18.12 -7.26
N VAL A 259 6.21 -19.32 -6.79
CA VAL A 259 7.16 -20.35 -6.34
C VAL A 259 7.99 -20.85 -7.51
N ASP A 260 7.35 -21.15 -8.63
CA ASP A 260 7.97 -21.66 -9.85
C ASP A 260 9.06 -20.70 -10.38
N HIS A 261 8.71 -19.41 -10.44
CA HIS A 261 9.65 -18.36 -10.84
C HIS A 261 10.76 -18.13 -9.78
N ALA A 262 10.43 -18.21 -8.49
CA ALA A 262 11.41 -18.09 -7.42
C ALA A 262 12.47 -19.21 -7.50
N VAL A 263 12.07 -20.46 -7.72
CA VAL A 263 12.98 -21.60 -7.92
C VAL A 263 13.93 -21.33 -9.08
N TYR A 264 13.41 -20.94 -10.25
CA TYR A 264 14.25 -20.65 -11.41
C TYR A 264 15.31 -19.59 -11.12
N ARG A 265 14.90 -18.47 -10.50
CA ARG A 265 15.78 -17.34 -10.20
C ARG A 265 16.83 -17.65 -9.14
N ILE A 266 16.50 -18.49 -8.14
CA ILE A 266 17.47 -18.95 -7.13
C ILE A 266 18.57 -19.75 -7.81
N VAL A 267 18.23 -20.71 -8.67
CA VAL A 267 19.22 -21.52 -9.39
C VAL A 267 20.07 -20.65 -10.32
N GLN A 268 19.45 -19.73 -11.06
CA GLN A 268 20.16 -18.84 -11.97
C GLN A 268 21.19 -17.96 -11.27
N GLU A 269 20.80 -17.34 -10.16
CA GLU A 269 21.70 -16.47 -9.39
C GLU A 269 22.81 -17.31 -8.73
N ALA A 270 22.50 -18.49 -8.20
CA ALA A 270 23.48 -19.39 -7.60
C ALA A 270 24.54 -19.84 -8.62
N LEU A 271 24.14 -20.32 -9.81
CA LEU A 271 25.07 -20.72 -10.87
C LEU A 271 25.92 -19.54 -11.37
N THR A 272 25.32 -18.35 -11.45
CA THR A 272 26.04 -17.12 -11.80
C THR A 272 27.09 -16.77 -10.75
N ASN A 273 26.76 -16.93 -9.46
CA ASN A 273 27.68 -16.68 -8.36
C ASN A 273 28.83 -17.69 -8.35
N THR A 274 28.54 -18.98 -8.54
CA THR A 274 29.60 -20.00 -8.65
C THR A 274 30.56 -19.65 -9.80
N ARG A 275 30.05 -19.28 -10.98
CA ARG A 275 30.92 -18.89 -12.11
C ARG A 275 31.78 -17.66 -11.81
N LYS A 276 31.23 -16.67 -11.09
CA LYS A 276 31.95 -15.43 -10.77
C LYS A 276 32.97 -15.59 -9.64
N HIS A 277 32.65 -16.41 -8.65
CA HIS A 277 33.37 -16.44 -7.36
C HIS A 277 34.12 -17.75 -7.10
N ALA A 278 33.83 -18.80 -7.87
CA ALA A 278 34.42 -20.13 -7.74
C ALA A 278 34.86 -20.67 -9.11
N ALA A 279 35.76 -19.95 -9.78
CA ALA A 279 36.27 -20.34 -11.08
C ALA A 279 36.92 -21.74 -11.02
N GLY A 280 36.51 -22.63 -11.93
CA GLY A 280 36.99 -24.03 -11.98
C GLY A 280 36.20 -25.01 -11.10
N ALA A 281 35.24 -24.52 -10.30
CA ALA A 281 34.37 -25.38 -9.51
C ALA A 281 33.33 -26.12 -10.38
N ARG A 282 32.79 -27.21 -9.84
CA ARG A 282 31.59 -27.91 -10.30
C ARG A 282 30.41 -27.52 -9.43
N ALA A 283 29.27 -27.31 -10.08
CA ALA A 283 27.99 -27.07 -9.41
C ALA A 283 27.07 -28.31 -9.48
N SER A 284 26.31 -28.55 -8.41
CA SER A 284 25.22 -29.53 -8.40
C SER A 284 23.94 -28.86 -7.92
N VAL A 285 22.88 -28.98 -8.70
CA VAL A 285 21.54 -28.49 -8.39
C VAL A 285 20.64 -29.69 -8.08
N ARG A 286 19.95 -29.62 -6.95
CA ARG A 286 18.91 -30.57 -6.55
C ARG A 286 17.59 -29.83 -6.42
N LEU A 287 16.56 -30.32 -7.10
CA LEU A 287 15.18 -29.88 -6.95
C LEU A 287 14.37 -31.04 -6.35
N ALA A 288 13.84 -30.86 -5.16
CA ALA A 288 13.04 -31.88 -4.49
C ALA A 288 11.59 -31.41 -4.33
N TYR A 289 10.67 -32.23 -4.83
CA TYR A 289 9.24 -32.06 -4.60
C TYR A 289 8.87 -32.85 -3.34
N GLU A 290 8.56 -32.14 -2.25
CA GLU A 290 8.01 -32.71 -1.02
C GLU A 290 6.47 -32.56 -1.02
N PRO A 291 5.75 -33.29 -0.15
CA PRO A 291 4.28 -33.21 -0.09
C PRO A 291 3.74 -31.79 0.12
N GLU A 292 4.43 -30.94 0.88
CA GLU A 292 3.96 -29.60 1.28
C GLU A 292 4.90 -28.46 0.85
N ALA A 293 6.03 -28.78 0.22
CA ALA A 293 7.06 -27.80 -0.11
C ALA A 293 7.86 -28.22 -1.35
N VAL A 294 8.51 -27.23 -1.97
CA VAL A 294 9.58 -27.47 -2.92
C VAL A 294 10.91 -27.03 -2.30
N GLU A 295 11.91 -27.90 -2.36
CA GLU A 295 13.27 -27.59 -1.94
C GLU A 295 14.19 -27.44 -3.15
N VAL A 296 14.99 -26.38 -3.15
CA VAL A 296 16.06 -26.17 -4.12
C VAL A 296 17.39 -26.03 -3.40
N GLU A 297 18.35 -26.87 -3.79
CA GLU A 297 19.70 -26.86 -3.24
C GLU A 297 20.71 -26.74 -4.38
N VAL A 298 21.58 -25.74 -4.29
CA VAL A 298 22.71 -25.55 -5.19
C VAL A 298 23.99 -25.62 -4.37
N LEU A 299 24.86 -26.55 -4.74
CA LEU A 299 26.17 -26.75 -4.13
C LEU A 299 27.23 -26.47 -5.17
N ASP A 300 28.32 -25.83 -4.79
CA ASP A 300 29.58 -25.88 -5.54
C ASP A 300 30.71 -26.46 -4.70
N ASP A 301 31.78 -26.92 -5.36
CA ASP A 301 33.00 -27.45 -4.72
C ASP A 301 34.18 -26.45 -4.79
N GLY A 302 33.91 -25.17 -5.01
CA GLY A 302 34.93 -24.14 -5.12
C GLY A 302 35.66 -23.86 -3.80
N VAL A 303 36.87 -23.31 -3.89
CA VAL A 303 37.55 -22.81 -2.69
C VAL A 303 36.95 -21.45 -2.31
N PRO A 304 36.42 -21.28 -1.08
CA PRO A 304 35.90 -19.98 -0.67
C PRO A 304 37.02 -18.95 -0.65
N GLN A 305 36.88 -17.85 -1.39
CA GLN A 305 37.80 -16.71 -1.25
C GLN A 305 37.49 -15.94 0.05
N PRO A 306 38.44 -15.83 0.99
CA PRO A 306 38.23 -15.03 2.20
C PRO A 306 38.14 -13.55 1.82
N GLY A 307 37.07 -12.87 2.27
CA GLY A 307 36.93 -11.41 2.15
C GLY A 307 36.01 -10.88 1.05
N GLY A 308 35.28 -11.74 0.33
CA GLY A 308 34.23 -11.28 -0.58
C GLY A 308 33.04 -10.72 0.20
N ALA A 309 32.77 -9.41 0.09
CA ALA A 309 31.56 -8.80 0.66
C ALA A 309 30.31 -9.55 0.17
N PRO A 310 29.28 -9.76 1.00
CA PRO A 310 28.05 -10.43 0.56
C PRO A 310 27.44 -9.65 -0.61
N GLY A 311 27.49 -10.24 -1.79
CA GLY A 311 26.95 -9.62 -3.00
C GLY A 311 25.43 -9.46 -2.89
N PHE A 312 24.88 -8.42 -3.54
CA PHE A 312 23.44 -8.14 -3.61
C PHE A 312 22.58 -9.33 -4.09
N GLY A 313 23.18 -10.31 -4.78
CA GLY A 313 22.50 -11.53 -5.23
C GLY A 313 21.90 -12.37 -4.10
N LEU A 314 22.56 -12.43 -2.92
CA LEU A 314 22.06 -13.17 -1.76
C LEU A 314 20.84 -12.48 -1.13
N GLY A 315 20.85 -11.14 -1.07
CA GLY A 315 19.72 -10.35 -0.58
C GLY A 315 18.47 -10.53 -1.45
N GLY A 316 18.63 -10.47 -2.78
CA GLY A 316 17.52 -10.72 -3.69
C GLY A 316 16.98 -12.15 -3.64
N MET A 317 17.84 -13.16 -3.41
CA MET A 317 17.38 -14.53 -3.16
C MET A 317 16.55 -14.61 -1.87
N ALA A 318 17.01 -13.98 -0.78
CA ALA A 318 16.32 -14.01 0.51
C ALA A 318 14.94 -13.37 0.44
N GLU A 319 14.84 -12.21 -0.22
CA GLU A 319 13.58 -11.50 -0.44
C GLU A 319 12.56 -12.34 -1.22
N ARG A 320 12.97 -12.95 -2.35
CA ARG A 320 12.09 -13.79 -3.16
C ARG A 320 11.58 -15.02 -2.40
N VAL A 321 12.45 -15.65 -1.61
CA VAL A 321 12.06 -16.79 -0.77
C VAL A 321 11.08 -16.35 0.32
N ALA A 322 11.32 -15.21 0.97
CA ALA A 322 10.43 -14.66 1.99
C ALA A 322 9.04 -14.30 1.43
N LEU A 323 8.97 -13.73 0.23
CA LEU A 323 7.71 -13.43 -0.47
C LEU A 323 6.86 -14.68 -0.75
N CYS A 324 7.50 -15.85 -0.85
CA CYS A 324 6.82 -17.14 -1.03
C CYS A 324 6.60 -17.87 0.31
N GLY A 325 6.80 -17.22 1.46
CA GLY A 325 6.69 -17.85 2.79
C GLY A 325 7.77 -18.90 3.09
N GLY A 326 8.85 -18.91 2.31
CA GLY A 326 9.92 -19.91 2.41
C GLY A 326 11.07 -19.49 3.34
N GLN A 327 12.05 -20.38 3.44
CA GLN A 327 13.28 -20.19 4.21
C GLN A 327 14.51 -20.37 3.32
N LEU A 328 15.47 -19.46 3.42
CA LEU A 328 16.74 -19.50 2.70
C LEU A 328 17.91 -19.65 3.67
N SER A 329 18.79 -20.61 3.39
CA SER A 329 20.08 -20.78 4.05
C SER A 329 21.20 -20.72 3.00
N THR A 330 22.17 -19.83 3.22
CA THR A 330 23.35 -19.74 2.35
C THR A 330 24.62 -19.72 3.19
N GLY A 331 25.68 -20.38 2.72
CA GLY A 331 26.95 -20.35 3.42
C GLY A 331 27.99 -21.33 2.90
N PRO A 332 29.26 -21.20 3.34
CA PRO A 332 30.32 -22.15 3.03
C PRO A 332 30.03 -23.52 3.66
N ARG A 333 30.49 -24.60 3.02
CA ARG A 333 30.29 -25.97 3.52
C ARG A 333 31.48 -26.45 4.35
N PRO A 334 31.25 -27.31 5.37
CA PRO A 334 32.31 -28.08 6.00
C PRO A 334 32.96 -29.00 4.96
N GLY A 335 34.20 -28.70 4.56
CA GLY A 335 34.92 -29.44 3.50
C GLY A 335 35.12 -28.68 2.19
N GLY A 336 34.68 -27.42 2.09
CA GLY A 336 34.89 -26.57 0.91
C GLY A 336 33.64 -26.41 0.05
N GLY A 337 33.62 -25.31 -0.72
CA GLY A 337 32.48 -24.93 -1.54
C GLY A 337 31.43 -24.10 -0.81
N PHE A 338 30.42 -23.68 -1.56
CA PHE A 338 29.29 -22.90 -1.08
C PHE A 338 27.97 -23.65 -1.27
N ARG A 339 27.02 -23.43 -0.35
CA ARG A 339 25.65 -23.97 -0.42
C ARG A 339 24.64 -22.84 -0.45
N VAL A 340 23.68 -22.95 -1.36
CA VAL A 340 22.43 -22.20 -1.38
C VAL A 340 21.30 -23.22 -1.23
N HIS A 341 20.50 -23.09 -0.17
CA HIS A 341 19.39 -23.99 0.11
C HIS A 341 18.13 -23.19 0.41
N ALA A 342 17.06 -23.39 -0.36
CA ALA A 342 15.77 -22.78 -0.11
C ALA A 342 14.68 -23.84 -0.01
N ARG A 343 13.80 -23.69 0.98
CA ARG A 343 12.57 -24.48 1.15
C ARG A 343 11.38 -23.55 1.05
N ILE A 344 10.48 -23.81 0.11
CA ILE A 344 9.33 -22.93 -0.18
C ILE A 344 8.04 -23.75 -0.06
N PRO A 345 7.09 -23.37 0.83
CA PRO A 345 5.82 -24.08 0.98
C PRO A 345 4.95 -23.96 -0.28
N LEU A 346 4.17 -25.00 -0.57
CA LEU A 346 3.24 -25.04 -1.70
C LEU A 346 1.84 -24.50 -1.34
N GLU A 347 1.50 -24.46 -0.06
CA GLU A 347 0.30 -23.82 0.47
C GLU A 347 0.65 -22.48 1.13
N ALA A 348 0.00 -21.40 0.69
CA ALA A 348 0.14 -20.09 1.30
C ALA A 348 -0.48 -20.13 2.70
N SER A 349 0.35 -20.08 3.74
CA SER A 349 -0.10 -19.74 5.10
C SER A 349 -0.25 -18.22 5.23
#